data_AF-A0A950IKY4-F1
#
_entry.id   AF-A0A950IKY4-F1
#
_cell.length_a   1.000
_cell.length_b   1.000
_cell.length_c   1.000
_cell.angle_alpha   90.00
_cell.angle_beta   90.00
_cell.angle_gamma   90.00
#
_symmetry.space_group_name_H-M   'P 1'
#
loop_
_entity.id
_entity.type
_entity.pdbx_description
1 polymer ?
#
loop_
_entity_poly.entity_id
_entity_poly.type
_entity_poly.pdbx_seq_one_letter_code
_entity_poly.pdbx_strand_id
1 'polypeptide(L)'
;MTGDFVLHATSGGARRATLTTAHGTVATPCFMPVGTLADVKLLEPRDLHELGARIVLANTYHLWLRPGLETLVAAGGIHRFMAWDGPILTDSGGYQVFSLESRRELDEDGVTFRSHLDGGAHRFTPENVVAFQEALGVDIAMALDQCVKLPSPREDLETAVVRTTTWAQRCAAARRHPERTLLFG
;
A
#
# COMPACT_ATOMS: atom_id res chain seq x y z
N MET A 1 -1.19 19.41 9.73
CA MET A 1 -0.93 18.17 10.50
C MET A 1 -0.98 17.00 9.53
N THR A 2 -0.19 15.94 9.73
CA THR A 2 -0.30 14.73 8.90
C THR A 2 -1.73 14.19 8.96
N GLY A 3 -2.33 13.91 7.80
CA GLY A 3 -3.72 13.46 7.69
C GLY A 3 -4.76 14.54 7.42
N ASP A 4 -4.38 15.82 7.44
CA ASP A 4 -5.31 16.90 7.09
C ASP A 4 -5.73 16.78 5.62
N PHE A 5 -7.04 16.64 5.38
CA PHE A 5 -7.66 16.65 4.06
C PHE A 5 -8.55 17.88 3.91
N VAL A 6 -8.06 18.88 3.18
CA VAL A 6 -8.75 20.16 3.00
C VAL A 6 -9.47 20.19 1.65
N LEU A 7 -10.80 20.22 1.68
CA LEU A 7 -11.63 20.39 0.49
C LEU A 7 -11.65 21.88 0.07
N HIS A 8 -11.24 22.16 -1.16
CA HIS A 8 -11.15 23.52 -1.69
C HIS A 8 -12.35 23.93 -2.55
N ALA A 9 -12.84 22.99 -3.37
CA ALA A 9 -13.94 23.25 -4.30
C ALA A 9 -14.63 21.94 -4.70
N THR A 10 -15.90 22.06 -5.07
CA THR A 10 -16.71 20.96 -5.60
C THR A 10 -17.39 21.39 -6.89
N SER A 11 -17.67 20.43 -7.76
CA SER A 11 -18.50 20.61 -8.96
C SER A 11 -19.20 19.29 -9.25
N GLY A 12 -20.48 19.20 -8.86
CA GLY A 12 -21.17 17.90 -8.80
C GLY A 12 -20.43 16.93 -7.87
N GLY A 13 -20.12 15.72 -8.36
CA GLY A 13 -19.33 14.73 -7.61
C GLY A 13 -17.81 14.96 -7.62
N ALA A 14 -17.31 15.89 -8.44
CA ALA A 14 -15.87 16.19 -8.51
C ALA A 14 -15.43 17.06 -7.32
N ARG A 15 -14.21 16.80 -6.82
CA ARG A 15 -13.66 17.47 -5.64
C ARG A 15 -12.21 17.86 -5.89
N ARG A 16 -11.86 19.11 -5.62
CA ARG A 16 -10.48 19.58 -5.52
C ARG A 16 -10.10 19.68 -4.05
N ALA A 17 -9.06 19.01 -3.63
CA ALA A 17 -8.63 18.99 -2.23
C ALA A 17 -7.12 18.86 -2.11
N THR A 18 -6.59 19.01 -0.89
CA THR A 18 -5.19 18.75 -0.57
C THR A 18 -5.12 17.82 0.62
N LEU A 19 -4.35 16.73 0.50
CA LEU A 19 -3.97 15.84 1.58
C LEU A 19 -2.58 16.22 2.09
N THR A 20 -2.41 16.37 3.40
CA THR A 20 -1.10 16.56 4.04
C THR A 20 -0.55 15.22 4.52
N THR A 21 0.66 14.89 4.11
CA THR A 21 1.40 13.67 4.52
C THR A 21 2.69 14.05 5.26
N ALA A 22 3.45 13.06 5.74
CA ALA A 22 4.71 13.31 6.42
C ALA A 22 5.78 13.90 5.47
N HIS A 23 5.75 13.52 4.19
CA HIS A 23 6.71 13.96 3.17
C HIS A 23 6.12 14.97 2.17
N GLY A 24 5.12 15.75 2.59
CA GLY A 24 4.59 16.87 1.80
C GLY A 24 3.09 16.77 1.52
N THR A 25 2.62 17.56 0.56
CA THR A 25 1.18 17.65 0.26
C THR A 25 0.85 17.07 -1.10
N VAL A 26 -0.33 16.46 -1.20
CA VAL A 26 -0.86 15.86 -2.43
C VAL A 26 -2.15 16.59 -2.81
N ALA A 27 -2.11 17.33 -3.91
CA ALA A 27 -3.32 17.91 -4.48
C ALA A 27 -4.14 16.82 -5.19
N THR A 28 -5.44 16.74 -4.91
CA THR A 28 -6.36 15.78 -5.53
C THR A 28 -7.33 16.49 -6.50
N PRO A 29 -7.69 15.89 -7.65
CA PRO A 29 -7.34 14.53 -8.07
C PRO A 29 -5.87 14.40 -8.48
N CYS A 30 -5.27 13.24 -8.22
CA CYS A 30 -3.89 12.93 -8.57
C CYS A 30 -3.80 11.55 -9.22
N PHE A 31 -2.84 11.40 -10.11
CA PHE A 31 -2.39 10.11 -10.62
C PHE A 31 -1.11 9.69 -9.87
N MET A 32 -0.97 8.40 -9.60
CA MET A 32 0.19 7.84 -8.89
C MET A 32 0.96 6.90 -9.82
N PRO A 33 2.18 7.25 -10.26
CA PRO A 33 3.07 6.30 -10.93
C PRO A 33 3.35 5.09 -10.04
N VAL A 34 3.46 3.89 -10.64
CA VAL A 34 3.62 2.64 -9.89
C VAL A 34 5.10 2.21 -9.87
N GLY A 35 5.65 2.13 -8.67
CA GLY A 35 6.94 1.54 -8.36
C GLY A 35 6.82 0.08 -7.91
N THR A 36 7.39 -0.86 -8.66
CA THR A 36 7.23 -2.30 -8.37
C THR A 36 8.34 -2.86 -7.48
N LEU A 37 9.56 -2.34 -7.56
CA LEU A 37 10.71 -2.79 -6.76
C LEU A 37 11.49 -1.59 -6.21
N ALA A 38 10.75 -0.66 -5.59
CA ALA A 38 11.29 0.64 -5.21
C ALA A 38 11.86 1.42 -6.43
N ASP A 39 11.21 1.23 -7.59
CA ASP A 39 11.61 1.84 -8.86
C ASP A 39 10.39 1.99 -9.77
N VAL A 40 10.22 3.17 -10.36
CA VAL A 40 9.27 3.41 -11.45
C VAL A 40 10.01 3.11 -12.74
N LYS A 41 9.67 1.98 -13.36
CA LYS A 41 10.45 1.39 -14.45
C LYS A 41 10.80 2.42 -15.53
N LEU A 42 12.10 2.50 -15.84
CA LEU A 42 12.71 3.35 -16.87
C LEU A 42 12.74 4.85 -16.55
N LEU A 43 12.36 5.27 -15.34
CA LEU A 43 12.38 6.67 -14.92
C LEU A 43 13.27 6.86 -13.70
N GLU A 44 14.15 7.85 -13.75
CA GLU A 44 14.85 8.34 -12.57
C GLU A 44 13.90 9.22 -11.72
N PRO A 45 14.19 9.40 -10.41
CA PRO A 45 13.40 10.30 -9.57
C PRO A 45 13.25 11.73 -10.14
N ARG A 46 14.28 12.24 -10.82
CA ARG A 46 14.21 13.55 -11.51
C ARG A 46 13.10 13.59 -12.56
N ASP A 47 12.91 12.50 -13.31
CA ASP A 47 11.92 12.44 -14.37
C ASP A 47 10.50 12.49 -13.77
N LEU A 48 10.31 11.85 -12.59
CA LEU A 48 9.05 11.92 -11.85
C LEU A 48 8.74 13.36 -11.39
N HIS A 49 9.75 14.10 -10.94
CA HIS A 49 9.58 15.51 -10.58
C HIS A 49 9.23 16.37 -11.80
N GLU A 50 9.93 16.20 -12.91
CA GLU A 50 9.69 16.93 -14.16
C GLU A 50 8.29 16.66 -14.74
N LEU A 51 7.81 15.42 -14.62
CA LEU A 51 6.44 15.04 -15.00
C LEU A 51 5.38 15.52 -13.99
N GLY A 52 5.80 16.12 -12.88
CA GLY A 52 4.90 16.67 -11.88
C GLY A 52 4.24 15.63 -10.99
N ALA A 53 4.83 14.44 -10.83
CA ALA A 53 4.37 13.46 -9.87
C ALA A 53 4.38 14.07 -8.45
N ARG A 54 3.32 13.82 -7.69
CA ARG A 54 3.15 14.31 -6.32
C ARG A 54 3.13 13.21 -5.28
N ILE A 55 2.99 11.97 -5.73
CA ILE A 55 2.95 10.78 -4.90
C ILE A 55 3.24 9.57 -5.80
N VAL A 56 3.92 8.57 -5.25
CA VAL A 56 4.21 7.30 -5.93
C VAL A 56 3.51 6.17 -5.20
N LEU A 57 2.98 5.20 -5.94
CA LEU A 57 2.51 3.94 -5.38
C LEU A 57 3.65 2.93 -5.40
N ALA A 58 4.04 2.37 -4.27
CA ALA A 58 5.02 1.29 -4.18
C ALA A 58 4.34 -0.04 -3.83
N ASN A 59 4.84 -1.13 -4.40
CA ASN A 59 4.21 -2.44 -4.24
C ASN A 59 4.72 -3.23 -3.03
N THR A 60 3.87 -3.46 -2.03
CA THR A 60 4.24 -4.19 -0.81
C THR A 60 4.64 -5.63 -1.08
N TYR A 61 3.91 -6.35 -1.94
CA TYR A 61 4.21 -7.76 -2.23
C TYR A 61 5.64 -7.95 -2.76
N HIS A 62 6.05 -7.10 -3.70
CA HIS A 62 7.38 -7.19 -4.26
C HIS A 62 8.46 -6.75 -3.26
N LEU A 63 8.27 -5.63 -2.57
CA LEU A 63 9.22 -5.14 -1.57
C LEU A 63 9.41 -6.11 -0.41
N TRP A 64 8.34 -6.80 -0.02
CA TRP A 64 8.36 -7.84 1.01
C TRP A 64 9.30 -8.98 0.65
N LEU A 65 9.23 -9.44 -0.61
CA LEU A 65 10.06 -10.54 -1.09
C LEU A 65 11.50 -10.09 -1.41
N ARG A 66 11.64 -8.94 -2.07
CA ARG A 66 12.94 -8.40 -2.48
C ARG A 66 12.83 -6.89 -2.71
N PRO A 67 13.71 -6.07 -2.11
CA PRO A 67 14.92 -6.44 -1.38
C PRO A 67 14.69 -6.93 0.07
N GLY A 68 13.43 -6.96 0.53
CA GLY A 68 13.08 -7.35 1.89
C GLY A 68 13.23 -6.19 2.88
N LEU A 69 12.58 -6.34 4.04
CA LEU A 69 12.47 -5.26 5.03
C LEU A 69 13.84 -4.82 5.58
N GLU A 70 14.70 -5.78 5.93
CA GLU A 70 16.00 -5.48 6.56
C GLU A 70 16.87 -4.57 5.68
N THR A 71 16.92 -4.86 4.38
CA THR A 71 17.65 -4.05 3.39
C THR A 71 17.09 -2.62 3.31
N LEU A 72 15.76 -2.49 3.26
CA LEU A 72 15.09 -1.19 3.15
C LEU A 72 15.29 -0.35 4.41
N VAL A 73 15.18 -0.97 5.58
CA VAL A 73 15.44 -0.31 6.87
C VAL A 73 16.92 0.10 6.99
N ALA A 74 17.85 -0.78 6.61
CA ALA A 74 19.28 -0.46 6.61
C ALA A 74 19.65 0.68 5.66
N ALA A 75 18.92 0.83 4.55
CA ALA A 75 19.05 1.95 3.63
C ALA A 75 18.44 3.26 4.15
N GLY A 76 17.74 3.24 5.29
CA GLY A 76 17.08 4.40 5.90
C GLY A 76 15.62 4.60 5.48
N GLY A 77 14.94 3.53 5.06
CA GLY A 77 13.54 3.56 4.62
C GLY A 77 13.37 3.64 3.10
N ILE A 78 12.14 3.49 2.64
CA ILE A 78 11.83 3.37 1.21
C ILE A 78 12.15 4.66 0.43
N HIS A 79 11.87 5.84 0.99
CA HIS A 79 12.18 7.13 0.36
C HIS A 79 13.66 7.26 0.01
N ARG A 80 14.55 6.94 0.97
CA ARG A 80 15.99 7.00 0.77
C ARG A 80 16.47 5.92 -0.21
N PHE A 81 15.89 4.72 -0.14
CA PHE A 81 16.22 3.65 -1.08
C PHE A 81 15.83 3.98 -2.52
N MET A 82 14.67 4.63 -2.72
CA MET A 82 14.17 5.07 -4.03
C MET A 82 14.79 6.39 -4.51
N ALA A 83 15.51 7.11 -3.64
CA ALA A 83 15.89 8.51 -3.84
C ALA A 83 14.69 9.41 -4.23
N TRP A 84 13.53 9.14 -3.65
CA TRP A 84 12.30 9.92 -3.82
C TRP A 84 11.97 10.61 -2.50
N ASP A 85 11.88 11.94 -2.53
CA ASP A 85 11.65 12.78 -1.36
C ASP A 85 10.18 13.17 -1.15
N GLY A 86 9.29 12.77 -2.07
CA GLY A 86 7.87 13.03 -1.99
C GLY A 86 7.06 11.93 -1.29
N PRO A 87 5.74 12.10 -1.19
CA PRO A 87 4.84 11.11 -0.61
C PRO A 87 4.89 9.74 -1.30
N ILE A 88 4.79 8.67 -0.52
CA ILE A 88 4.66 7.29 -0.99
C ILE A 88 3.42 6.62 -0.38
N LEU A 89 2.59 6.06 -1.24
CA LEU A 89 1.54 5.11 -0.86
C LEU A 89 2.04 3.69 -1.11
N THR A 90 1.75 2.76 -0.21
CA THR A 90 1.90 1.32 -0.50
C THR A 90 0.55 0.63 -0.52
N ASP A 91 0.37 -0.27 -1.48
CA ASP A 91 -0.74 -1.23 -1.42
C ASP A 91 -0.52 -2.24 -0.29
N SER A 92 -1.53 -3.04 0.04
CA SER A 92 -1.41 -4.08 1.08
C SER A 92 -0.65 -5.33 0.61
N GLY A 93 -0.44 -5.45 -0.71
CA GLY A 93 0.04 -6.67 -1.36
C GLY A 93 -1.02 -7.78 -1.47
N GLY A 94 -2.21 -7.59 -0.90
CA GLY A 94 -3.31 -8.55 -0.95
C GLY A 94 -3.65 -8.93 -2.38
N TYR A 95 -3.91 -7.95 -3.24
CA TYR A 95 -4.27 -8.17 -4.64
C TYR A 95 -3.28 -9.06 -5.41
N GLN A 96 -1.97 -8.88 -5.22
CA GLN A 96 -0.93 -9.67 -5.87
C GLN A 96 -0.94 -11.10 -5.37
N VAL A 97 -1.16 -11.32 -4.07
CA VAL A 97 -1.38 -12.67 -3.54
C VAL A 97 -2.67 -13.28 -4.10
N PHE A 98 -3.72 -12.47 -4.28
CA PHE A 98 -4.99 -12.90 -4.87
C PHE A 98 -4.90 -13.20 -6.38
N SER A 99 -3.92 -12.66 -7.11
CA SER A 99 -3.70 -13.02 -8.51
C SER A 99 -2.91 -14.32 -8.69
N LEU A 100 -2.26 -14.82 -7.63
CA LEU A 100 -1.47 -16.07 -7.63
C LEU A 100 -2.31 -17.31 -7.26
N GLU A 101 -3.55 -17.40 -7.73
CA GLU A 101 -4.62 -18.36 -7.32
C GLU A 101 -4.16 -19.76 -6.86
N SER A 102 -3.25 -20.43 -7.57
CA SER A 102 -2.79 -21.79 -7.24
C SER A 102 -1.74 -21.88 -6.13
N ARG A 103 -1.25 -20.76 -5.60
CA ARG A 103 -0.12 -20.69 -4.65
C ARG A 103 -0.46 -19.99 -3.35
N ARG A 104 -1.74 -19.93 -2.99
CA ARG A 104 -2.20 -19.34 -1.72
C ARG A 104 -3.16 -20.23 -0.95
N GLU A 105 -3.17 -20.03 0.36
CA GLU A 105 -4.14 -20.57 1.30
C GLU A 105 -4.69 -19.40 2.11
N LEU A 106 -6.02 -19.24 2.10
CA LEU A 106 -6.72 -18.16 2.77
C LEU A 106 -7.47 -18.72 3.98
N ASP A 107 -7.31 -18.08 5.13
CA ASP A 107 -8.04 -18.39 6.36
C ASP A 107 -8.60 -17.08 6.97
N GLU A 108 -9.17 -17.17 8.18
CA GLU A 108 -9.74 -16.00 8.87
C GLU A 108 -8.70 -14.95 9.28
N ASP A 109 -7.45 -15.35 9.51
CA ASP A 109 -6.36 -14.52 10.03
C ASP A 109 -5.47 -13.92 8.93
N GLY A 110 -5.69 -14.31 7.68
CA GLY A 110 -5.01 -13.72 6.53
C GLY A 110 -4.74 -14.74 5.41
N VAL A 111 -3.67 -14.52 4.66
CA VAL A 111 -3.28 -15.36 3.53
C VAL A 111 -1.84 -15.87 3.63
N THR A 112 -1.66 -17.18 3.46
CA THR A 112 -0.36 -17.84 3.25
C THR A 112 -0.12 -17.95 1.75
N PHE A 113 1.09 -17.71 1.28
CA PHE A 113 1.44 -17.89 -0.13
C PHE A 113 2.89 -18.34 -0.32
N ARG A 114 3.18 -18.88 -1.50
CA ARG A 114 4.56 -19.20 -1.90
C ARG A 114 5.14 -18.14 -2.83
N SER A 115 6.33 -17.67 -2.49
CA SER A 115 7.12 -16.74 -3.29
C SER A 115 7.32 -17.28 -4.71
N HIS A 116 7.14 -16.40 -5.69
CA HIS A 116 7.42 -16.70 -7.09
C HIS A 116 8.92 -16.66 -7.43
N LEU A 117 9.76 -16.15 -6.52
CA LEU A 117 11.20 -16.01 -6.73
C LEU A 117 11.96 -17.29 -6.34
N ASP A 118 11.60 -17.90 -5.22
CA ASP A 118 12.35 -19.00 -4.59
C ASP A 118 11.45 -20.12 -4.03
N GLY A 119 10.12 -19.97 -4.06
CA GLY A 119 9.17 -20.95 -3.53
C GLY A 119 9.00 -20.93 -2.00
N GLY A 120 9.68 -20.00 -1.31
CA GLY A 120 9.55 -19.82 0.15
C GLY A 120 8.12 -19.51 0.57
N ALA A 121 7.70 -20.03 1.73
CA ALA A 121 6.37 -19.76 2.26
C ALA A 121 6.36 -18.44 3.06
N HIS A 122 5.38 -17.60 2.79
CA HIS A 122 5.17 -16.32 3.45
C HIS A 122 3.71 -16.19 3.91
N ARG A 123 3.48 -15.32 4.90
CA ARG A 123 2.16 -15.08 5.49
C ARG A 123 1.90 -13.59 5.58
N PHE A 124 0.78 -13.12 5.03
CA PHE A 124 0.27 -11.77 5.26
C PHE A 124 -0.90 -11.82 6.22
N THR A 125 -0.79 -11.12 7.34
CA THR A 125 -1.88 -10.84 8.28
C THR A 125 -2.10 -9.33 8.30
N PRO A 126 -3.28 -8.85 8.75
CA PRO A 126 -3.52 -7.41 8.95
C PRO A 126 -2.40 -6.72 9.74
N GLU A 127 -1.92 -7.36 10.81
CA GLU A 127 -0.92 -6.80 11.72
C GLU A 127 0.46 -6.71 11.09
N ASN A 128 0.91 -7.77 10.42
CA ASN A 128 2.27 -7.80 9.89
C ASN A 128 2.43 -6.95 8.62
N VAL A 129 1.38 -6.79 7.83
CA VAL A 129 1.37 -5.90 6.66
C VAL A 129 1.49 -4.46 7.12
N VAL A 130 0.69 -4.04 8.12
CA VAL A 130 0.78 -2.69 8.68
C VAL A 130 2.15 -2.45 9.31
N ALA A 131 2.66 -3.39 10.10
CA ALA A 131 3.97 -3.27 10.73
C ALA A 131 5.10 -3.15 9.68
N PHE A 132 5.01 -3.90 8.57
CA PHE A 132 5.95 -3.81 7.46
C PHE A 132 5.87 -2.45 6.78
N GLN A 133 4.68 -1.96 6.42
CA GLN A 133 4.48 -0.66 5.77
C GLN A 133 4.97 0.50 6.66
N GLU A 134 4.69 0.47 7.97
CA GLU A 134 5.23 1.47 8.92
C GLU A 134 6.77 1.43 8.99
N ALA A 135 7.35 0.22 9.01
CA ALA A 135 8.80 0.05 9.06
C ALA A 135 9.50 0.48 7.75
N LEU A 136 8.82 0.39 6.60
CA LEU A 136 9.28 1.01 5.37
C LEU A 136 9.34 2.53 5.45
N GLY A 137 8.52 3.15 6.30
CA GLY A 137 8.42 4.59 6.46
C GLY A 137 7.48 5.27 5.45
N VAL A 138 6.46 4.56 4.95
CA VAL A 138 5.53 5.09 3.94
C VAL A 138 4.61 6.16 4.52
N ASP A 139 4.11 7.05 3.66
CA ASP A 139 3.16 8.09 4.06
C ASP A 139 1.73 7.56 4.17
N ILE A 140 1.37 6.65 3.27
CA ILE A 140 0.04 6.03 3.24
C ILE A 140 0.20 4.50 3.10
N ALA A 141 -0.35 3.79 4.06
CA ALA A 141 -0.50 2.35 4.10
C ALA A 141 -1.93 1.97 3.69
N MET A 142 -2.07 0.99 2.80
CA MET A 142 -3.38 0.38 2.53
C MET A 142 -3.60 -0.82 3.45
N ALA A 143 -4.77 -0.90 4.07
CA ALA A 143 -5.19 -2.05 4.87
C ALA A 143 -5.25 -3.31 4.02
N LEU A 144 -4.92 -4.46 4.61
CA LEU A 144 -5.08 -5.76 3.96
C LEU A 144 -6.56 -6.08 3.77
N ASP A 145 -6.92 -6.42 2.53
CA ASP A 145 -8.27 -6.73 2.10
C ASP A 145 -8.33 -8.09 1.40
N GLN A 146 -9.55 -8.58 1.14
CA GLN A 146 -9.76 -9.75 0.31
C GLN A 146 -10.33 -9.35 -1.05
N CYS A 147 -9.51 -9.47 -2.09
CA CYS A 147 -9.99 -9.30 -3.47
C CYS A 147 -10.66 -10.58 -3.97
N VAL A 148 -11.89 -10.44 -4.46
CA VAL A 148 -12.66 -11.53 -5.09
C VAL A 148 -12.65 -11.36 -6.60
N LYS A 149 -12.37 -12.45 -7.32
CA LYS A 149 -12.44 -12.47 -8.78
C LYS A 149 -13.88 -12.35 -9.23
N LEU A 150 -14.13 -11.46 -10.20
CA LEU A 150 -15.44 -11.28 -10.79
C LEU A 150 -15.54 -12.01 -12.15
N PRO A 151 -16.73 -12.52 -12.52
CA PRO A 151 -17.94 -12.56 -11.70
C PRO A 151 -17.86 -13.60 -10.57
N SER A 152 -18.58 -13.37 -9.47
CA SER A 152 -18.64 -14.29 -8.32
C SER A 152 -20.05 -14.27 -7.69
N PRO A 153 -20.51 -15.39 -7.09
CA PRO A 153 -21.75 -15.45 -6.32
C PRO A 153 -21.84 -14.36 -5.25
N ARG A 154 -23.07 -13.91 -4.98
CA ARG A 154 -23.33 -12.91 -3.94
C ARG A 154 -22.78 -13.31 -2.57
N GLU A 155 -22.93 -14.58 -2.20
CA GLU A 155 -22.47 -15.12 -0.90
C GLU A 155 -20.95 -15.01 -0.72
N ASP A 156 -20.17 -15.28 -1.77
CA ASP A 156 -18.72 -15.12 -1.76
C ASP A 156 -18.32 -13.64 -1.60
N LEU A 157 -19.05 -12.74 -2.26
CA LEU A 157 -18.83 -11.30 -2.14
C LEU A 157 -19.16 -10.79 -0.74
N GLU A 158 -20.28 -11.22 -0.15
CA GLU A 158 -20.66 -10.86 1.22
C GLU A 158 -19.63 -11.38 2.23
N THR A 159 -19.17 -12.62 2.06
CA THR A 159 -18.11 -13.20 2.90
C THR A 159 -16.81 -12.38 2.82
N ALA A 160 -16.40 -11.98 1.62
CA ALA A 160 -15.18 -11.18 1.44
C ALA A 160 -15.31 -9.75 1.97
N VAL A 161 -16.50 -9.13 1.89
CA VAL A 161 -16.78 -7.82 2.49
C VAL A 161 -16.70 -7.89 4.02
N VAL A 162 -17.30 -8.93 4.64
CA VAL A 162 -17.19 -9.16 6.09
C VAL A 162 -15.73 -9.33 6.49
N ARG A 163 -14.99 -10.21 5.82
CA ARG A 163 -13.57 -10.44 6.11
C ARG A 163 -12.72 -9.18 5.95
N THR A 164 -12.89 -8.45 4.84
CA THR A 164 -12.20 -7.17 4.58
C THR A 164 -12.48 -6.15 5.66
N THR A 165 -13.73 -6.04 6.12
CA THR A 165 -14.11 -5.13 7.21
C THR A 165 -13.43 -5.51 8.52
N THR A 166 -13.43 -6.79 8.89
CA THR A 166 -12.73 -7.29 10.08
C THR A 166 -11.23 -7.05 10.00
N TRP A 167 -10.62 -7.28 8.84
CA TRP A 167 -9.19 -7.04 8.62
C TRP A 167 -8.83 -5.56 8.66
N ALA A 168 -9.67 -4.67 8.13
CA ALA A 168 -9.46 -3.23 8.24
C ALA A 168 -9.45 -2.76 9.71
N GLN A 169 -10.35 -3.28 10.55
CA GLN A 169 -10.34 -3.00 12.00
C GLN A 169 -9.05 -3.48 12.67
N ARG A 170 -8.57 -4.68 12.31
CA ARG A 170 -7.29 -5.21 12.80
C ARG A 170 -6.10 -4.38 12.35
N CYS A 171 -6.07 -3.95 11.08
CA CYS A 171 -5.05 -3.03 10.56
C CYS A 171 -5.03 -1.71 11.36
N ALA A 172 -6.21 -1.14 11.61
CA ALA A 172 -6.34 0.10 12.37
C ALA A 172 -5.85 -0.05 13.81
N ALA A 173 -6.13 -1.18 14.45
CA ALA A 173 -5.65 -1.49 15.81
C ALA A 173 -4.14 -1.78 15.85
N ALA A 174 -3.56 -2.32 14.78
CA ALA A 174 -2.14 -2.63 14.68
C ALA A 174 -1.24 -1.41 14.39
N ARG A 175 -1.81 -0.32 13.88
CA ARG A 175 -1.08 0.90 13.52
C ARG A 175 -0.54 1.61 14.77
N ARG A 176 0.77 1.91 14.78
CA ARG A 176 1.49 2.49 15.93
C ARG A 176 1.98 3.92 15.70
N HIS A 177 2.14 4.34 14.44
CA HIS A 177 2.74 5.63 14.09
C HIS A 177 1.79 6.51 13.25
N PRO A 178 0.61 6.87 13.79
CA PRO A 178 -0.41 7.60 13.05
C PRO A 178 0.02 9.00 12.58
N GLU A 179 1.03 9.58 13.23
CA GLU A 179 1.63 10.86 12.89
C GLU A 179 2.57 10.81 11.68
N ARG A 180 3.02 9.60 11.30
CA ARG A 180 3.93 9.36 10.16
C ARG A 180 3.22 8.67 9.02
N THR A 181 2.44 7.64 9.32
CA THR A 181 1.80 6.76 8.34
C THR A 181 0.29 6.81 8.50
N LEU A 182 -0.39 7.30 7.47
CA LEU A 182 -1.83 7.22 7.33
C LEU A 182 -2.23 5.79 6.94
N LEU A 183 -3.37 5.33 7.41
CA LEU A 183 -3.93 4.04 7.01
C LEU A 183 -5.25 4.27 6.29
N PHE A 184 -5.34 3.77 5.06
CA PHE A 184 -6.53 3.81 4.21
C PHE A 184 -7.08 2.40 4.03
N GLY A 185 -8.41 2.26 4.03
CA GLY A 185 -9.11 0.98 3.89
C GLY A 185 -10.25 0.83 4.87
#